data_AF-C0J2X4-F1
#
_entry.id   AF-C0J2X4-F1
#
_cell.length_a   1.000
_cell.length_b   1.000
_cell.length_c   1.000
_cell.angle_alpha   90.00
_cell.angle_beta   90.00
_cell.angle_gamma   90.00
#
_symmetry.space_group_name_H-M   'P 1'
#
loop_
_entity.id
_entity.type
_entity.pdbx_description
1 polymer ?
#
loop_
_entity_poly.entity_id
_entity_poly.type
_entity_poly.pdbx_seq_one_letter_code
_entity_poly.pdbx_strand_id
1 'polypeptide(L)'
;FRMLFNKLTKDVYKYLQKCVESNREFNLTLGVKSTTLTNGLKYSLATGNWGDQKKAASSKAGVSQVLNRYTFASTLSHLRRTNTPIGRDGKIAKPRQLHNTHWGLVCPAETPEGQACGLVKNLALMCCVTVGSPSEPIIDFMVQRNMEILEEYEPLRSPNATKVFVNGVWVGVHRDPAHLVSTVMSLRRRGLISHEVSLIRDIRDREFKIFTDAGRVCRPLFVIDNDAKSPNKGSLVLTKEL
;
A
#
# COMPACT_ATOMS: atom_id res chain seq x y z
N PHE A 1 1.87 16.50 -3.66
CA PHE A 1 2.52 16.79 -4.95
C PHE A 1 1.53 16.88 -6.11
N ARG A 2 0.87 15.79 -6.55
CA ARG A 2 -0.06 15.77 -7.72
C ARG A 2 -1.03 16.95 -7.78
N MET A 3 -1.68 17.30 -6.68
CA MET A 3 -2.60 18.46 -6.62
C MET A 3 -1.92 19.79 -6.97
N LEU A 4 -0.73 20.04 -6.42
CA LEU A 4 0.04 21.27 -6.68
C LEU A 4 0.59 21.29 -8.11
N PHE A 5 1.01 20.13 -8.62
CA PHE A 5 1.49 20.00 -9.99
C PHE A 5 0.36 20.27 -11.00
N ASN A 6 -0.83 19.70 -10.80
CA ASN A 6 -2.01 20.00 -11.62
C ASN A 6 -2.38 21.48 -11.59
N LYS A 7 -2.23 22.14 -10.43
CA LYS A 7 -2.42 23.59 -10.32
C LYS A 7 -1.38 24.35 -11.15
N LEU A 8 -0.10 23.99 -11.05
CA LEU A 8 0.96 24.58 -11.87
C LEU A 8 0.65 24.46 -13.36
N THR A 9 0.25 23.27 -13.85
CA THR A 9 -0.14 23.06 -15.25
C THR A 9 -1.29 23.98 -15.67
N LYS A 10 -2.32 24.12 -14.82
CA LYS A 10 -3.45 25.02 -15.09
C LYS A 10 -3.05 26.50 -15.12
N ASP A 11 -2.13 26.90 -14.25
CA ASP A 11 -1.64 28.28 -14.19
C ASP A 11 -0.80 28.62 -15.43
N VAL A 12 0.06 27.69 -15.88
CA VAL A 12 0.83 27.80 -17.13
C VAL A 12 -0.10 27.86 -18.34
N TYR A 13 -1.12 27.00 -18.39
CA TYR A 13 -2.13 27.00 -19.46
C TYR A 13 -2.85 28.35 -19.58
N LYS A 14 -3.28 28.94 -18.45
CA LYS A 14 -3.93 30.26 -18.44
C LYS A 14 -3.00 31.38 -18.89
N TYR A 15 -1.71 31.28 -18.56
CA TYR A 15 -0.73 32.25 -19.03
C TYR A 15 -0.52 32.14 -20.54
N LEU A 16 -0.40 30.92 -21.07
CA LEU A 16 -0.32 30.68 -22.50
C LEU A 16 -1.53 31.26 -23.24
N GLN A 17 -2.75 31.01 -22.74
CA GLN A 17 -3.97 31.54 -23.34
C GLN A 17 -3.93 33.08 -23.43
N LYS A 18 -3.48 33.77 -22.37
CA LYS A 18 -3.34 35.23 -22.38
C LYS A 18 -2.27 35.72 -23.36
N CYS A 19 -1.16 35.00 -23.50
CA CYS A 19 -0.13 35.34 -24.49
C CYS A 19 -0.71 35.28 -25.91
N VAL A 20 -1.47 34.22 -26.23
CA VAL A 20 -2.14 34.08 -27.53
C VAL A 20 -3.16 35.18 -27.76
N GLU A 21 -4.06 35.45 -26.79
CA GLU A 21 -5.08 36.50 -26.89
C GLU A 21 -4.50 37.91 -27.05
N SER A 22 -3.33 38.17 -26.45
CA SER A 22 -2.63 39.47 -26.53
C SER A 22 -1.56 39.54 -27.61
N ASN A 23 -1.45 38.50 -28.46
CA ASN A 23 -0.44 38.35 -29.50
C ASN A 23 1.00 38.58 -29.00
N ARG A 24 1.28 38.13 -27.76
CA ARG A 24 2.59 38.19 -27.12
C ARG A 24 3.27 36.82 -27.20
N GLU A 25 4.58 36.81 -27.39
CA GLU A 25 5.35 35.58 -27.32
C GLU A 25 5.26 34.94 -25.93
N PHE A 26 5.20 33.60 -25.91
CA PHE A 26 5.16 32.83 -24.68
C PHE A 26 6.56 32.72 -24.07
N ASN A 27 6.73 33.25 -22.86
CA ASN A 27 7.97 33.12 -22.11
C ASN A 27 7.81 32.09 -20.98
N LEU A 28 8.53 30.97 -21.09
CA LEU A 28 8.46 29.87 -20.12
C LEU A 28 8.84 30.31 -18.69
N THR A 29 9.87 31.14 -18.55
CA THR A 29 10.37 31.63 -17.25
C THR A 29 9.33 32.49 -16.54
N LEU A 30 8.52 33.24 -17.29
CA LEU A 30 7.41 34.02 -16.74
C LEU A 30 6.16 33.16 -16.46
N GLY A 31 5.94 32.12 -17.27
CA GLY A 31 4.80 31.22 -17.13
C GLY A 31 4.92 30.24 -15.97
N VAL A 32 6.12 29.70 -15.71
CA VAL A 32 6.35 28.67 -14.70
C VAL A 32 6.73 29.31 -13.36
N LYS A 33 5.76 29.38 -12.44
CA LYS A 33 5.97 29.91 -11.09
C LYS A 33 6.45 28.82 -10.13
N SER A 34 7.75 28.78 -9.83
CA SER A 34 8.35 27.84 -8.87
C SER A 34 7.74 27.93 -7.47
N THR A 35 7.29 29.13 -7.07
CA THR A 35 6.66 29.40 -5.78
C THR A 35 5.40 28.58 -5.52
N THR A 36 4.68 28.15 -6.57
CA THR A 36 3.47 27.32 -6.45
C THR A 36 3.77 25.99 -5.76
N LEU A 37 4.86 25.32 -6.13
CA LEU A 37 5.27 24.06 -5.52
C LEU A 37 5.95 24.31 -4.17
N THR A 38 6.93 25.21 -4.13
CA THR A 38 7.73 25.48 -2.92
C THR A 38 6.87 25.93 -1.73
N ASN A 39 6.04 26.96 -1.92
CA ASN A 39 5.20 27.48 -0.84
C ASN A 39 4.05 26.52 -0.51
N GLY A 40 3.51 25.83 -1.51
CA GLY A 40 2.46 24.83 -1.30
C GLY A 40 2.93 23.66 -0.42
N LEU A 41 4.09 23.09 -0.73
CA LEU A 41 4.68 22.00 0.06
C LEU A 41 5.09 22.48 1.46
N LYS A 42 5.78 23.62 1.56
CA LYS A 42 6.17 24.21 2.85
C LYS A 42 4.95 24.42 3.76
N TYR A 43 3.87 24.98 3.23
CA TYR A 43 2.65 25.19 3.99
C TYR A 43 2.01 23.89 4.48
N SER A 44 1.79 22.91 3.59
CA SER A 44 1.12 21.66 3.96
C SER A 44 1.92 20.84 4.98
N LEU A 45 3.26 20.83 4.85
CA LEU A 45 4.13 20.14 5.81
C LEU A 45 4.20 20.88 7.15
N ALA A 46 4.26 22.22 7.16
CA ALA A 46 4.35 23.00 8.39
C ALA A 46 3.02 23.00 9.19
N THR A 47 1.88 23.08 8.51
CA THR A 47 0.56 23.18 9.16
C THR A 47 -0.13 21.84 9.35
N GLY A 48 0.31 20.79 8.64
CA GLY A 48 -0.38 19.50 8.60
C GLY A 48 -1.72 19.52 7.85
N ASN A 49 -2.03 20.62 7.15
CA ASN A 49 -3.24 20.76 6.34
C ASN A 49 -2.96 20.35 4.88
N TRP A 50 -3.54 19.23 4.48
CA TRP A 50 -3.44 18.70 3.13
C TRP A 50 -4.74 19.01 2.37
N GLY A 51 -4.72 20.06 1.53
CA GLY A 51 -5.90 20.47 0.77
C GLY A 51 -5.77 21.89 0.20
N ASP A 52 -6.86 22.39 -0.38
CA ASP A 52 -6.95 23.78 -0.83
C ASP A 52 -7.05 24.70 0.39
N GLN A 53 -6.09 25.62 0.54
CA GLN A 53 -6.04 26.61 1.62
C GLN A 53 -7.33 27.44 1.71
N LYS A 54 -8.02 27.62 0.59
CA LYS A 54 -9.26 28.39 0.52
C LYS A 54 -10.50 27.61 0.97
N LYS A 55 -10.41 26.29 1.15
CA LYS A 55 -11.52 25.39 1.52
C LYS A 55 -11.16 24.53 2.73
N ALA A 56 -11.12 25.15 3.90
CA ALA A 56 -10.75 24.54 5.18
C ALA A 56 -11.51 23.23 5.50
N ALA A 57 -12.81 23.15 5.15
CA ALA A 57 -13.66 21.98 5.41
C ALA A 57 -13.24 20.69 4.66
N SER A 58 -12.41 20.80 3.62
CA SER A 58 -11.94 19.64 2.83
C SER A 58 -10.52 19.20 3.18
N SER A 59 -9.86 19.89 4.11
CA SER A 59 -8.47 19.61 4.45
C SER A 59 -8.36 18.45 5.45
N LYS A 60 -7.51 17.48 5.13
CA LYS A 60 -7.12 16.45 6.11
C LYS A 60 -6.06 17.06 7.03
N ALA A 61 -6.47 17.37 8.25
CA ALA A 61 -5.59 17.89 9.29
C ALA A 61 -4.86 16.77 10.04
N GLY A 62 -3.70 17.09 10.61
CA GLY A 62 -3.02 16.23 11.60
C GLY A 62 -2.16 15.10 11.04
N VAL A 63 -1.90 15.09 9.72
CA VAL A 63 -0.95 14.14 9.09
C VAL A 63 0.50 14.53 9.38
N SER A 64 0.82 15.84 9.33
CA SER A 64 2.12 16.35 9.77
C SER A 64 2.01 16.85 11.21
N GLN A 65 3.00 16.51 12.03
CA GLN A 65 3.07 16.87 13.45
C GLN A 65 4.52 17.20 13.83
N VAL A 66 4.69 18.04 14.84
CA VAL A 66 6.02 18.34 15.40
C VAL A 66 6.56 17.09 16.09
N LEU A 67 7.79 16.70 15.77
CA LEU A 67 8.42 15.52 16.35
C LEU A 67 8.55 15.67 17.87
N ASN A 68 8.20 14.60 18.59
CA ASN A 68 8.27 14.57 20.04
C ASN A 68 9.69 14.16 20.45
N ARG A 69 10.36 14.99 21.26
CA ARG A 69 11.76 14.83 21.66
C ARG A 69 11.97 14.80 23.18
N TYR A 70 10.96 14.45 23.98
CA TYR A 70 11.11 14.36 25.44
C TYR A 70 12.15 13.31 25.85
N THR A 71 12.13 12.14 25.20
CA THR A 71 13.11 11.06 25.38
C THR A 71 13.43 10.39 24.04
N PHE A 72 14.53 9.64 23.98
CA PHE A 72 14.89 8.85 22.81
C PHE A 72 13.75 7.87 22.41
N ALA A 73 13.21 7.14 23.39
CA ALA A 73 12.09 6.22 23.17
C ALA A 73 10.83 6.94 22.65
N SER A 74 10.51 8.12 23.19
CA SER A 74 9.35 8.90 22.72
C SER A 74 9.49 9.32 21.25
N THR A 75 10.71 9.58 20.79
CA THR A 75 10.99 9.95 19.41
C THR A 75 10.73 8.77 18.48
N LEU A 76 11.22 7.58 18.82
CA LEU A 76 11.01 6.35 18.04
C LEU A 76 9.53 5.95 17.99
N SER A 77 8.83 6.00 19.14
CA SER A 77 7.38 5.76 19.21
C SER A 77 6.62 6.72 18.28
N HIS A 78 6.95 8.01 18.31
CA HIS A 78 6.24 8.99 17.48
C HIS A 78 6.39 8.71 15.98
N LEU A 79 7.56 8.25 15.53
CA LEU A 79 7.80 7.89 14.12
C LEU A 79 7.00 6.67 13.65
N ARG A 80 6.57 5.79 14.56
CA ARG A 80 5.83 4.55 14.23
C ARG A 80 4.33 4.65 14.47
N ARG A 81 3.84 5.85 14.75
CA ARG A 81 2.45 6.15 15.02
C ARG A 81 1.62 6.16 13.74
N THR A 82 0.45 5.55 13.81
CA THR A 82 -0.59 5.59 12.78
C THR A 82 -1.86 6.18 13.37
N ASN A 83 -2.56 6.99 12.57
CA ASN A 83 -3.79 7.67 13.01
C ASN A 83 -4.96 7.24 12.13
N THR A 84 -6.04 6.80 12.76
CA THR A 84 -7.29 6.45 12.07
C THR A 84 -8.03 7.75 11.71
N PRO A 85 -8.45 7.97 10.45
CA PRO A 85 -9.04 9.22 10.00
C PRO A 85 -10.52 9.34 10.41
N ILE A 86 -10.80 9.24 11.71
CA ILE A 86 -12.14 9.31 12.29
C ILE A 86 -12.18 10.46 13.29
N GLY A 87 -13.29 11.20 13.28
CA GLY A 87 -13.55 12.28 14.23
C GLY A 87 -13.48 11.75 15.67
N ARG A 88 -12.86 12.54 16.56
CA ARG A 88 -12.67 12.15 17.97
C ARG A 88 -13.94 12.28 18.81
N ASP A 89 -15.00 12.84 18.22
CA ASP A 89 -16.28 13.14 18.89
C ASP A 89 -17.16 11.88 19.07
N GLY A 90 -16.86 10.80 18.34
CA GLY A 90 -17.59 9.54 18.44
C GLY A 90 -17.07 8.62 19.57
N LYS A 91 -17.92 8.36 20.58
CA LYS A 91 -17.73 7.30 21.60
C LYS A 91 -18.11 5.90 21.06
N ILE A 92 -17.78 5.60 19.81
CA ILE A 92 -18.12 4.32 19.19
C ILE A 92 -17.04 3.30 19.54
N ALA A 93 -17.45 2.12 20.02
CA ALA A 93 -16.52 1.05 20.41
C ALA A 93 -15.73 0.47 19.23
N LYS A 94 -16.36 0.30 18.07
CA LYS A 94 -15.69 -0.05 16.81
C LYS A 94 -15.41 1.26 16.06
N PRO A 95 -14.17 1.60 15.68
CA PRO A 95 -13.00 0.72 15.47
C PRO A 95 -11.93 0.78 16.58
N ARG A 96 -12.28 1.25 17.78
CA ARG A 96 -11.33 1.46 18.89
C ARG A 96 -10.91 0.15 19.57
N GLN A 97 -11.81 -0.83 19.60
CA GLN A 97 -11.53 -2.15 20.17
C GLN A 97 -10.36 -2.84 19.47
N LEU A 98 -9.53 -3.51 20.27
CA LEU A 98 -8.47 -4.38 19.75
C LEU A 98 -9.11 -5.54 18.97
N HIS A 99 -8.68 -5.73 17.72
CA HIS A 99 -9.15 -6.79 16.85
C HIS A 99 -8.06 -7.85 16.67
N ASN A 100 -8.43 -9.12 16.50
CA ASN A 100 -7.47 -10.22 16.38
C ASN A 100 -6.50 -10.06 15.20
N THR A 101 -6.91 -9.36 14.14
CA THR A 101 -6.04 -9.05 12.99
C THR A 101 -4.88 -8.11 13.33
N HIS A 102 -4.93 -7.42 14.48
CA HIS A 102 -3.84 -6.58 14.96
C HIS A 102 -2.64 -7.37 15.48
N TRP A 103 -2.85 -8.64 15.86
CA TRP A 103 -1.81 -9.46 16.48
C TRP A 103 -0.58 -9.49 15.59
N GLY A 104 0.58 -9.18 16.17
CA GLY A 104 1.87 -9.13 15.48
C GLY A 104 2.02 -8.00 14.45
N LEU A 105 1.05 -7.06 14.34
CA LEU A 105 1.12 -5.89 13.44
C LEU A 105 1.23 -4.56 14.19
N VAL A 106 0.47 -4.42 15.29
CA VAL A 106 0.48 -3.22 16.13
C VAL A 106 0.68 -3.59 17.59
N CYS A 107 1.21 -2.66 18.37
CA CYS A 107 1.30 -2.80 19.82
C CYS A 107 -0.12 -2.82 20.42
N PRO A 108 -0.49 -3.83 21.23
CA PRO A 108 -1.83 -3.92 21.79
C PRO A 108 -2.10 -2.92 22.92
N ALA A 109 -1.05 -2.42 23.59
CA ALA A 109 -1.16 -1.55 24.76
C ALA A 109 -0.86 -0.07 24.48
N GLU A 110 -0.01 0.23 23.49
CA GLU A 110 0.49 1.58 23.25
C GLU A 110 -0.51 2.43 22.44
N THR A 111 -1.52 2.95 23.15
CA THR A 111 -2.51 3.92 22.66
C THR A 111 -2.68 5.04 23.70
N PRO A 112 -2.95 6.29 23.29
CA PRO A 112 -3.30 7.34 24.23
C PRO A 112 -4.59 7.04 24.97
N GLU A 113 -4.72 7.58 26.18
CA GLU A 113 -5.97 7.56 26.94
C GLU A 113 -7.01 8.53 26.36
N GLY A 114 -8.29 8.33 26.72
CA GLY A 114 -9.38 9.22 26.35
C GLY A 114 -9.81 9.13 24.89
N GLN A 115 -10.09 10.28 24.25
CA GLN A 115 -10.77 10.34 22.95
C GLN A 115 -9.97 9.79 21.77
N ALA A 116 -8.66 9.60 21.92
CA ALA A 116 -7.80 9.01 20.89
C ALA A 116 -7.57 7.49 21.09
N CYS A 117 -8.10 6.92 22.18
CA CYS A 117 -7.92 5.50 22.51
C CYS A 117 -8.41 4.60 21.37
N GLY A 118 -7.53 3.71 20.91
CA GLY A 118 -7.76 2.77 19.81
C GLY A 118 -7.74 3.39 18.40
N LEU A 119 -7.71 4.71 18.28
CA LEU A 119 -7.61 5.41 16.98
C LEU A 119 -6.15 5.68 16.60
N VAL A 120 -5.31 5.92 17.61
CA VAL A 120 -3.86 6.05 17.45
C VAL A 120 -3.21 4.73 17.82
N LYS A 121 -2.47 4.15 16.88
CA LYS A 121 -1.82 2.85 17.04
C LYS A 121 -0.34 2.94 16.70
N ASN A 122 0.49 2.14 17.34
CA ASN A 122 1.92 2.06 17.03
C ASN A 122 2.25 0.72 16.38
N LEU A 123 3.10 0.74 15.36
CA LEU A 123 3.55 -0.48 14.68
C LEU A 123 4.36 -1.37 15.63
N ALA A 124 4.19 -2.70 15.54
CA ALA A 124 5.00 -3.67 16.28
C ALA A 124 6.45 -3.70 15.76
N LEU A 125 7.43 -4.06 16.59
CA LEU A 125 8.88 -3.92 16.28
C LEU A 125 9.27 -4.46 14.90
N MET A 126 8.85 -5.68 14.58
CA MET A 126 9.20 -6.37 13.33
C MET A 126 8.33 -5.97 12.12
N CYS A 127 7.41 -5.01 12.28
CA CYS A 127 6.53 -4.62 11.19
C CYS A 127 7.22 -3.75 10.14
N CYS A 128 6.97 -4.11 8.89
CA CYS A 128 7.30 -3.31 7.71
C CYS A 128 6.01 -2.87 7.00
N VAL A 129 6.05 -1.70 6.36
CA VAL A 129 4.98 -1.22 5.48
C VAL A 129 5.47 -1.37 4.05
N THR A 130 4.72 -2.07 3.21
CA THR A 130 5.12 -2.35 1.83
C THR A 130 5.23 -1.07 1.01
N VAL A 131 6.27 -0.94 0.21
CA VAL A 131 6.47 0.19 -0.71
C VAL A 131 5.79 -0.03 -2.07
N GLY A 132 5.44 -1.28 -2.37
CA GLY A 132 4.75 -1.67 -3.60
C GLY A 132 5.71 -2.09 -4.71
N SER A 133 5.17 -2.83 -5.68
CA SER A 133 5.93 -3.32 -6.84
C SER A 133 5.03 -3.41 -8.09
N PRO A 134 5.61 -3.27 -9.30
CA PRO A 134 4.87 -3.43 -10.55
C PRO A 134 4.17 -4.79 -10.64
N SER A 135 2.93 -4.80 -11.12
CA SER A 135 2.09 -6.01 -11.23
C SER A 135 2.16 -6.68 -12.60
N GLU A 136 2.58 -5.97 -13.62
CA GLU A 136 2.61 -6.46 -15.01
C GLU A 136 3.52 -7.69 -15.16
N PRO A 137 4.75 -7.73 -14.60
CA PRO A 137 5.64 -8.88 -14.80
C PRO A 137 5.10 -10.19 -14.21
N ILE A 138 4.33 -10.12 -13.12
CA ILE A 138 3.73 -11.31 -12.52
C ILE A 138 2.55 -11.82 -13.33
N ILE A 139 1.80 -10.94 -13.99
CA ILE A 139 0.70 -11.31 -14.89
C ILE A 139 1.28 -12.04 -16.11
N ASP A 140 2.26 -11.45 -16.78
CA ASP A 140 2.93 -12.04 -17.95
C ASP A 140 3.51 -13.43 -17.64
N PHE A 141 4.16 -13.55 -16.47
CA PHE A 141 4.68 -14.84 -15.99
C PHE A 141 3.57 -15.88 -15.81
N MET A 142 2.42 -15.51 -15.24
CA MET A 142 1.30 -16.44 -15.04
C MET A 142 0.68 -16.87 -16.37
N VAL A 143 0.55 -15.96 -17.34
CA VAL A 143 0.07 -16.29 -18.71
C VAL A 143 1.00 -17.32 -19.36
N GLN A 144 2.32 -17.13 -19.27
CA GLN A 144 3.32 -18.10 -19.75
C GLN A 144 3.26 -19.46 -19.03
N ARG A 145 2.64 -19.52 -17.86
CA ARG A 145 2.40 -20.74 -17.07
C ARG A 145 0.98 -21.28 -17.20
N ASN A 146 0.35 -21.07 -18.36
CA ASN A 146 -0.97 -21.59 -18.71
C ASN A 146 -2.13 -21.01 -17.90
N MET A 147 -1.99 -19.77 -17.40
CA MET A 147 -3.16 -18.98 -17.01
C MET A 147 -3.90 -18.52 -18.27
N GLU A 148 -5.18 -18.85 -18.40
CA GLU A 148 -6.06 -18.34 -19.44
C GLU A 148 -6.45 -16.91 -19.07
N ILE A 149 -6.28 -15.97 -19.99
CA ILE A 149 -6.68 -14.57 -19.78
C ILE A 149 -8.21 -14.49 -19.72
N LEU A 150 -8.75 -13.55 -18.95
CA LEU A 150 -10.19 -13.43 -18.73
C LEU A 150 -11.00 -13.31 -20.05
N GLU A 151 -10.47 -12.60 -21.04
CA GLU A 151 -11.12 -12.40 -22.34
C GLU A 151 -11.29 -13.70 -23.14
N GLU A 152 -10.43 -14.69 -22.91
CA GLU A 152 -10.44 -15.99 -23.59
C GLU A 152 -11.17 -17.07 -22.78
N TYR A 153 -11.60 -16.73 -21.56
CA TYR A 153 -12.22 -17.67 -20.64
C TYR A 153 -13.69 -17.93 -20.98
N GLU A 154 -14.00 -19.20 -21.23
CA GLU A 154 -15.36 -19.69 -21.42
C GLU A 154 -15.85 -20.43 -20.17
N PRO A 155 -16.82 -19.90 -19.41
CA PRO A 155 -17.27 -20.50 -18.16
C PRO A 155 -17.84 -21.93 -18.31
N LEU A 156 -18.48 -22.22 -19.44
CA LEU A 156 -19.06 -23.54 -19.73
C LEU A 156 -17.99 -24.61 -19.98
N ARG A 157 -16.83 -24.21 -20.53
CA ARG A 157 -15.71 -25.09 -20.83
C ARG A 157 -14.93 -25.48 -19.58
N SER A 158 -14.80 -24.54 -18.64
CA SER A 158 -13.97 -24.70 -17.44
C SER A 158 -14.67 -24.19 -16.17
N PRO A 159 -15.82 -24.76 -15.77
CA PRO A 159 -16.67 -24.22 -14.69
C PRO A 159 -16.02 -24.27 -13.30
N ASN A 160 -14.97 -25.08 -13.15
CA ASN A 160 -14.23 -25.28 -11.90
C ASN A 160 -12.86 -24.61 -11.89
N ALA A 161 -12.53 -23.79 -12.89
CA ALA A 161 -11.27 -23.07 -12.92
C ALA A 161 -11.19 -22.07 -11.75
N THR A 162 -9.98 -21.90 -11.23
CA THR A 162 -9.71 -20.95 -10.15
C THR A 162 -9.47 -19.56 -10.73
N LYS A 163 -10.20 -18.57 -10.21
CA LYS A 163 -10.08 -17.16 -10.61
C LYS A 163 -8.77 -16.58 -10.07
N VAL A 164 -8.03 -15.86 -10.90
CA VAL A 164 -6.79 -15.19 -10.51
C VAL A 164 -7.03 -13.69 -10.44
N PHE A 165 -6.77 -13.10 -9.27
CA PHE A 165 -6.90 -11.67 -9.02
C PHE A 165 -5.55 -11.05 -8.73
N VAL A 166 -5.27 -9.90 -9.34
CA VAL A 166 -4.09 -9.08 -9.05
C VAL A 166 -4.55 -7.68 -8.66
N ASN A 167 -4.25 -7.25 -7.43
CA ASN A 167 -4.70 -5.97 -6.86
C ASN A 167 -6.22 -5.75 -7.00
N GLY A 168 -7.00 -6.84 -6.87
CA GLY A 168 -8.46 -6.82 -6.99
C GLY A 168 -9.01 -6.91 -8.42
N VAL A 169 -8.16 -6.84 -9.45
CA VAL A 169 -8.56 -7.02 -10.85
C VAL A 169 -8.55 -8.51 -11.18
N TRP A 170 -9.66 -9.02 -11.73
CA TRP A 170 -9.73 -10.38 -12.25
C TRP A 170 -8.98 -10.44 -13.58
N VAL A 171 -7.80 -11.07 -13.59
CA VAL A 171 -6.92 -11.10 -14.78
C VAL A 171 -7.09 -12.36 -15.62
N GLY A 172 -7.59 -13.44 -15.03
CA GLY A 172 -7.72 -14.71 -15.74
C GLY A 172 -8.14 -15.86 -14.84
N VAL A 173 -8.02 -17.08 -15.38
CA VAL A 173 -8.31 -18.31 -14.66
C VAL A 173 -7.19 -19.33 -14.83
N HIS A 174 -7.08 -20.26 -13.89
CA HIS A 174 -6.14 -21.37 -14.00
C HIS A 174 -6.80 -22.68 -13.59
N ARG A 175 -6.53 -23.76 -14.35
CA ARG A 175 -7.12 -25.09 -14.11
C ARG A 175 -6.42 -25.85 -12.98
N ASP A 176 -5.11 -25.68 -12.84
CA ASP A 176 -4.30 -26.23 -11.74
C ASP A 176 -3.73 -25.13 -10.81
N PRO A 177 -4.55 -24.58 -9.90
CA PRO A 177 -4.09 -23.51 -9.00
C PRO A 177 -3.04 -23.98 -8.00
N ALA A 178 -2.96 -25.28 -7.69
CA ALA A 178 -2.01 -25.78 -6.71
C ALA A 178 -0.56 -25.65 -7.24
N HIS A 179 -0.36 -26.04 -8.50
CA HIS A 179 0.90 -25.84 -9.19
C HIS A 179 1.26 -24.35 -9.31
N LEU A 180 0.34 -23.52 -9.83
CA LEU A 180 0.57 -22.08 -10.01
C LEU A 180 0.99 -21.39 -8.71
N VAL A 181 0.26 -21.65 -7.61
CA VAL A 181 0.54 -21.05 -6.30
C VAL A 181 1.92 -21.47 -5.80
N SER A 182 2.28 -22.74 -5.93
CA SER A 182 3.61 -23.24 -5.54
C SER A 182 4.73 -22.56 -6.34
N THR A 183 4.55 -22.43 -7.66
CA THR A 183 5.51 -21.76 -8.54
C THR A 183 5.69 -20.29 -8.15
N VAL A 184 4.62 -19.52 -7.99
CA VAL A 184 4.69 -18.09 -7.63
C VAL A 184 5.26 -17.90 -6.21
N MET A 185 4.92 -18.78 -5.27
CA MET A 185 5.49 -18.74 -3.93
C MET A 185 7.00 -19.02 -3.96
N SER A 186 7.46 -19.94 -4.80
CA SER A 186 8.88 -20.23 -5.02
C SER A 186 9.62 -19.02 -5.60
N LEU A 187 9.04 -18.32 -6.59
CA LEU A 187 9.60 -17.07 -7.12
C LEU A 187 9.82 -16.03 -6.02
N ARG A 188 8.84 -15.86 -5.12
CA ARG A 188 8.94 -14.92 -4.00
C ARG A 188 10.05 -15.32 -3.03
N ARG A 189 10.15 -16.60 -2.69
CA ARG A 189 11.17 -17.14 -1.77
C ARG A 189 12.58 -17.01 -2.34
N ARG A 190 12.74 -17.09 -3.66
CA ARG A 190 14.01 -16.91 -4.37
C ARG A 190 14.37 -15.44 -4.63
N GLY A 191 13.50 -14.50 -4.27
CA GLY A 191 13.70 -13.06 -4.51
C GLY A 191 13.54 -12.63 -5.98
N LEU A 192 12.96 -13.48 -6.84
CA LEU A 192 12.70 -13.12 -8.25
C LEU A 192 11.51 -12.16 -8.38
N ILE A 193 10.55 -12.26 -7.47
CA ILE A 193 9.52 -11.24 -7.25
C ILE A 193 9.68 -10.65 -5.86
N SER A 194 9.20 -9.42 -5.66
CA SER A 194 9.33 -8.74 -4.37
C SER A 194 8.79 -9.58 -3.22
N HIS A 195 9.55 -9.68 -2.13
CA HIS A 195 9.15 -10.35 -0.90
C HIS A 195 7.88 -9.73 -0.29
N GLU A 196 7.57 -8.49 -0.65
CA GLU A 196 6.36 -7.77 -0.24
C GLU A 196 5.09 -8.28 -0.91
N VAL A 197 5.17 -9.08 -1.99
CA VAL A 197 3.98 -9.58 -2.70
C VAL A 197 3.20 -10.54 -1.78
N SER A 198 1.92 -10.25 -1.56
CA SER A 198 1.01 -11.14 -0.83
C SER A 198 0.39 -12.14 -1.80
N LEU A 199 0.35 -13.40 -1.38
CA LEU A 199 -0.20 -14.52 -2.15
C LEU A 199 -1.22 -15.23 -1.26
N ILE A 200 -2.48 -15.27 -1.70
CA ILE A 200 -3.59 -15.86 -0.93
C ILE A 200 -4.35 -16.82 -1.83
N ARG A 201 -4.37 -18.10 -1.49
CA ARG A 201 -5.19 -19.11 -2.15
C ARG A 201 -6.43 -19.37 -1.31
N ASP A 202 -7.58 -18.90 -1.78
CA ASP A 202 -8.88 -19.24 -1.22
C ASP A 202 -9.43 -20.47 -1.96
N ILE A 203 -9.43 -21.62 -1.28
CA ILE A 203 -9.87 -22.89 -1.86
C ILE A 203 -11.40 -22.93 -1.98
N ARG A 204 -12.12 -22.28 -1.05
CA ARG A 204 -13.59 -22.32 -0.99
C ARG A 204 -14.20 -21.53 -2.13
N ASP A 205 -13.72 -20.30 -2.31
CA ASP A 205 -14.24 -19.40 -3.33
C ASP A 205 -13.58 -19.62 -4.70
N ARG A 206 -12.58 -20.52 -4.75
CA ARG A 206 -11.75 -20.84 -5.92
C ARG A 206 -11.10 -19.57 -6.46
N GLU A 207 -10.33 -18.90 -5.60
CA GLU A 207 -9.66 -17.65 -5.92
C GLU A 207 -8.19 -17.70 -5.52
N PHE A 208 -7.32 -17.21 -6.41
CA PHE A 208 -5.94 -16.91 -6.11
C PHE A 208 -5.76 -15.40 -6.18
N LYS A 209 -5.54 -14.77 -5.02
CA LYS A 209 -5.42 -13.31 -4.88
C LYS A 209 -3.97 -12.93 -4.65
N ILE A 210 -3.48 -12.02 -5.48
CA ILE A 210 -2.13 -11.48 -5.45
C ILE A 210 -2.24 -9.99 -5.18
N PHE A 211 -1.46 -9.50 -4.22
CA PHE A 211 -1.37 -8.06 -3.93
C PHE A 211 0.07 -7.60 -4.02
N THR A 212 0.32 -6.64 -4.91
CA THR A 212 1.60 -5.96 -5.10
C THR A 212 1.56 -4.50 -4.64
N ASP A 213 0.38 -4.01 -4.23
CA ASP A 213 0.16 -2.64 -3.78
C ASP A 213 0.98 -2.24 -2.55
N ALA A 214 1.23 -0.94 -2.40
CA ALA A 214 1.86 -0.33 -1.25
C ALA A 214 0.90 -0.19 -0.05
N GLY A 215 1.44 0.05 1.15
CA GLY A 215 0.67 0.37 2.35
C GLY A 215 0.16 -0.83 3.16
N ARG A 216 0.46 -2.07 2.76
CA ARG A 216 0.16 -3.26 3.56
C ARG A 216 1.16 -3.36 4.71
N VAL A 217 0.70 -3.81 5.88
CA VAL A 217 1.57 -4.05 7.04
C VAL A 217 1.96 -5.52 7.06
N CYS A 218 3.25 -5.78 7.04
CA CYS A 218 3.82 -7.12 6.99
C CYS A 218 4.63 -7.41 8.25
N ARG A 219 4.74 -8.70 8.60
CA ARG A 219 5.66 -9.20 9.63
C ARG A 219 6.49 -10.37 9.06
N PRO A 220 7.80 -10.41 9.30
CA PRO A 220 8.62 -11.56 8.96
C PRO A 220 8.24 -12.74 9.87
N LEU A 221 8.26 -13.94 9.30
CA LEU A 221 8.01 -15.20 9.99
C LEU A 221 8.98 -16.25 9.47
N PHE A 222 9.29 -17.22 10.33
CA PHE A 222 10.02 -18.40 9.91
C PHE A 222 9.15 -19.31 9.05
N VAL A 223 9.78 -19.94 8.06
CA VAL A 223 9.13 -20.89 7.15
C VAL A 223 9.56 -22.30 7.52
N ILE A 224 8.59 -23.18 7.66
CA ILE A 224 8.80 -24.63 7.84
C ILE A 224 8.76 -25.31 6.48
N ASP A 225 9.69 -26.23 6.25
CA ASP A 225 9.64 -27.11 5.10
C ASP A 225 8.56 -28.18 5.31
N ASN A 226 7.55 -28.17 4.45
CA ASN A 226 6.43 -29.10 4.52
C ASN A 226 6.43 -30.09 3.34
N ASP A 227 7.44 -30.06 2.47
CA ASP A 227 7.51 -31.02 1.37
C ASP A 227 7.73 -32.43 1.93
N ALA A 228 6.79 -33.34 1.63
CA ALA A 228 6.87 -34.72 2.06
C ALA A 228 8.10 -35.46 1.52
N LYS A 229 8.67 -34.98 0.40
CA LYS A 229 9.86 -35.55 -0.24
C LYS A 229 11.16 -34.92 0.26
N SER A 230 11.08 -33.80 0.99
CA SER A 230 12.27 -33.14 1.50
C SER A 230 12.84 -33.89 2.70
N PRO A 231 14.16 -34.14 2.75
CA PRO A 231 14.80 -34.69 3.94
C PRO A 231 14.74 -33.72 5.13
N ASN A 232 14.45 -32.44 4.90
CA ASN A 232 14.34 -31.40 5.93
C ASN A 232 12.87 -31.13 6.35
N LYS A 233 11.93 -32.01 5.99
CA LYS A 233 10.51 -31.87 6.34
C LYS A 233 10.31 -31.70 7.85
N GLY A 234 9.50 -30.70 8.22
CA GLY A 234 9.18 -30.37 9.61
C GLY A 234 10.17 -29.42 10.28
N SER A 235 11.30 -29.15 9.63
CA SER A 235 12.33 -28.24 10.11
C SER A 235 12.25 -26.86 9.45
N LEU A 236 13.01 -25.91 9.99
CA LEU A 236 13.13 -24.57 9.42
C LEU A 236 13.83 -24.62 8.06
N VAL A 237 13.31 -23.85 7.10
CA VAL A 237 13.96 -23.65 5.79
C VAL A 237 15.26 -22.84 5.94
N LEU A 238 15.31 -21.91 6.89
CA LEU A 238 16.50 -21.11 7.18
C LEU A 238 17.36 -21.83 8.21
N THR A 239 18.59 -22.19 7.85
CA THR A 239 19.60 -22.75 8.75
C THR A 239 20.73 -21.73 8.98
N LYS A 240 21.46 -21.86 10.09
CA LYS A 240 22.49 -20.90 10.54
C LYS A 240 23.76 -20.90 9.66
N GLU A 241 23.90 -21.87 8.75
CA GLU A 241 25.10 -22.09 7.94
C GLU A 241 25.07 -21.39 6.57
N LEU A 242 24.12 -20.46 6.36
CA LEU A 242 24.02 -19.61 5.17
C LEU A 242 24.68 -18.24 5.36
#